data_AF-A0A072PKL7-F1
#
_entry.id   AF-A0A072PKL7-F1
#
_cell.length_a   1.000
_cell.length_b   1.000
_cell.length_c   1.000
_cell.angle_alpha   90.00
_cell.angle_beta   90.00
_cell.angle_gamma   90.00
#
_symmetry.space_group_name_H-M   'P 1'
#
loop_
_entity.id
_entity.type
_entity.pdbx_description
1 polymer ?
#
loop_
_entity_poly.entity_id
_entity_poly.type
_entity_poly.pdbx_seq_one_letter_code
_entity_poly.pdbx_strand_id
1 'polypeptide(L)'
;MTDLDSRPDRRTIESICTIAGAKVPTVPPIPPDSVPNLESIRKIYDIAFAPGLDKVLESGSSKWFAKEGFQLLCADRVQLGNVLAYLTLVSNHTDTSNSDIATLASQEARVTWALLELCVRPEDSSGEETDKLARRCRALGALLTGQPFSSPTTSLADFVHQYEADPEPKTRAFEKQAMKRSDDFWKLVETAAANQHPNGHGVPSAILSQIRPLLDSQENRDTIYSIMLLGSRAAGHSELSSERDLAKRYLETQASGRATNQVFVTISGMALRAFAE
;
A
#
# COMPACT_ATOMS: atom_id res chain seq x y z
N MET A 1 -31.30 -29.06 10.02
CA MET A 1 -30.05 -28.55 10.59
C MET A 1 -29.34 -27.79 9.48
N THR A 2 -29.56 -26.49 9.42
CA THR A 2 -28.94 -25.57 8.48
C THR A 2 -27.65 -25.04 9.10
N ASP A 3 -26.51 -25.32 8.46
CA ASP A 3 -25.23 -24.66 8.72
C ASP A 3 -25.39 -23.17 8.39
N LEU A 4 -25.63 -22.37 9.43
CA LEU A 4 -25.59 -20.92 9.43
C LEU A 4 -24.33 -20.54 10.21
N ASP A 5 -23.22 -20.37 9.49
CA ASP A 5 -22.13 -19.43 9.78
C ASP A 5 -20.94 -19.73 8.85
N SER A 6 -21.11 -19.53 7.55
CA SER A 6 -19.95 -19.26 6.71
C SER A 6 -19.45 -17.87 7.06
N ARG A 7 -18.48 -17.81 7.98
CA ARG A 7 -17.65 -16.62 8.20
C ARG A 7 -17.21 -16.10 6.83
N PRO A 8 -17.40 -14.81 6.48
CA PRO A 8 -16.82 -14.30 5.25
C PRO A 8 -15.31 -14.54 5.33
N ASP A 9 -14.77 -15.24 4.32
CA ASP A 9 -13.35 -15.59 4.28
C ASP A 9 -12.51 -14.33 4.51
N ARG A 10 -11.64 -14.38 5.53
CA ARG A 10 -10.75 -13.28 5.85
C ARG A 10 -9.82 -13.05 4.66
N ARG A 11 -10.03 -11.95 3.92
CA ARG A 11 -9.18 -11.55 2.80
C ARG A 11 -7.74 -11.37 3.30
N THR A 12 -6.80 -11.97 2.62
CA THR A 12 -5.36 -11.78 2.85
C THR A 12 -4.78 -10.96 1.70
N ILE A 13 -3.65 -10.27 1.92
CA ILE A 13 -2.98 -9.56 0.83
C ILE A 13 -2.62 -10.51 -0.31
N GLU A 14 -2.14 -11.72 0.01
CA GLU A 14 -1.83 -12.74 -0.99
C GLU A 14 -3.04 -13.09 -1.87
N SER A 15 -4.23 -13.22 -1.26
CA SER A 15 -5.47 -13.44 -2.03
C SER A 15 -5.83 -12.24 -2.91
N ILE A 16 -5.63 -11.01 -2.41
CA ILE A 16 -5.91 -9.76 -3.14
C ILE A 16 -4.94 -9.57 -4.32
N CYS A 17 -3.70 -10.01 -4.18
CA CYS A 17 -2.70 -9.95 -5.23
C CYS A 17 -2.92 -11.01 -6.33
N THR A 18 -3.81 -11.98 -6.15
CA THR A 18 -3.96 -13.10 -7.07
C THR A 18 -5.26 -13.04 -7.86
N ILE A 19 -5.17 -12.93 -9.18
CA ILE A 19 -6.32 -12.99 -10.09
C ILE A 19 -6.67 -14.46 -10.37
N ALA A 20 -7.96 -14.79 -10.35
CA ALA A 20 -8.43 -16.14 -10.68
C ALA A 20 -7.92 -16.58 -12.07
N GLY A 21 -7.36 -17.79 -12.15
CA GLY A 21 -6.77 -18.33 -13.38
C GLY A 21 -5.32 -17.90 -13.66
N ALA A 22 -4.73 -17.00 -12.86
CA ALA A 22 -3.31 -16.66 -12.96
C ALA A 22 -2.42 -17.86 -12.63
N LYS A 23 -1.37 -18.07 -13.42
CA LYS A 23 -0.32 -19.07 -13.16
C LYS A 23 0.87 -18.37 -12.54
N VAL A 24 0.79 -18.09 -11.25
CA VAL A 24 1.87 -17.37 -10.57
C VAL A 24 3.15 -18.19 -10.65
N PRO A 25 4.26 -17.63 -11.18
CA PRO A 25 5.49 -18.36 -11.33
C PRO A 25 6.05 -18.76 -9.96
N THR A 26 6.47 -20.02 -9.83
CA THR A 26 7.30 -20.43 -8.70
C THR A 26 8.63 -19.71 -8.84
N VAL A 27 8.99 -18.91 -7.85
CA VAL A 27 10.26 -18.16 -7.87
C VAL A 27 11.39 -19.12 -7.50
N PRO A 28 12.29 -19.46 -8.44
CA PRO A 28 13.41 -20.32 -8.11
C PRO A 28 14.35 -19.57 -7.16
N PRO A 29 14.89 -20.23 -6.13
CA PRO A 29 15.85 -19.60 -5.23
C PRO A 29 17.08 -19.16 -6.03
N ILE A 30 17.51 -17.91 -5.83
CA ILE A 30 18.74 -17.39 -6.44
C ILE A 30 19.93 -18.15 -5.83
N PRO A 31 20.73 -18.90 -6.61
CA PRO A 31 21.86 -19.65 -6.09
C PRO A 31 22.83 -18.75 -5.31
N PRO A 32 23.47 -19.23 -4.21
CA PRO A 32 24.42 -18.46 -3.41
C PRO A 32 25.48 -17.74 -4.25
N ASP A 33 26.00 -18.42 -5.27
CA ASP A 33 27.07 -17.95 -6.13
C ASP A 33 26.60 -17.14 -7.35
N SER A 34 25.28 -17.04 -7.56
CA SER A 34 24.72 -16.23 -8.63
C SER A 34 24.69 -14.76 -8.22
N VAL A 35 25.34 -13.90 -9.01
CA VAL A 35 25.24 -12.45 -8.85
C VAL A 35 24.24 -11.94 -9.88
N PRO A 36 22.99 -11.62 -9.48
CA PRO A 36 22.02 -11.02 -10.39
C PRO A 36 22.54 -9.66 -10.90
N ASN A 37 22.10 -9.25 -12.09
CA ASN A 37 22.47 -7.95 -12.66
C ASN A 37 21.78 -6.80 -11.89
N LEU A 38 22.37 -6.43 -10.76
CA LEU A 38 21.80 -5.43 -9.84
C LEU A 38 21.65 -4.06 -10.48
N GLU A 39 22.51 -3.67 -11.43
CA GLU A 39 22.40 -2.37 -12.11
C GLU A 39 21.13 -2.26 -12.96
N SER A 40 20.78 -3.32 -13.69
CA SER A 40 19.56 -3.34 -14.49
C SER A 40 18.32 -3.33 -13.61
N ILE A 41 18.33 -4.10 -12.52
CA ILE A 41 17.24 -4.15 -11.55
C ILE A 41 17.08 -2.78 -10.87
N ARG A 42 18.20 -2.14 -10.48
CA ARG A 42 18.24 -0.81 -9.89
C ARG A 42 17.55 0.22 -10.77
N LYS A 43 17.89 0.25 -12.05
CA LYS A 43 17.28 1.20 -13.01
C LYS A 43 15.75 1.04 -13.06
N ILE A 44 15.26 -0.20 -13.12
CA ILE A 44 13.83 -0.45 -13.18
C ILE A 44 13.18 -0.09 -11.84
N TYR A 45 13.80 -0.43 -10.71
CA TYR A 45 13.32 -0.05 -9.38
C TYR A 45 13.20 1.47 -9.23
N ASP A 46 14.25 2.23 -9.58
CA ASP A 46 14.29 3.68 -9.45
C ASP A 46 13.27 4.39 -10.37
N ILE A 47 12.97 3.82 -11.54
CA ILE A 47 12.06 4.42 -12.52
C ILE A 47 10.60 4.01 -12.26
N ALA A 48 10.34 2.72 -12.08
CA ALA A 48 8.97 2.17 -12.08
C ALA A 48 8.35 2.11 -10.68
N PHE A 49 9.16 1.91 -9.63
CA PHE A 49 8.66 1.59 -8.30
C PHE A 49 8.93 2.69 -7.28
N ALA A 50 10.19 3.04 -7.03
CA ALA A 50 10.57 3.92 -5.92
C ALA A 50 9.77 5.23 -5.85
N PRO A 51 9.56 5.99 -6.97
CA PRO A 51 8.79 7.23 -6.92
C PRO A 51 7.32 7.01 -6.53
N GLY A 52 6.73 5.91 -6.99
CA GLY A 52 5.37 5.52 -6.65
C GLY A 52 5.24 5.10 -5.19
N LEU A 53 6.18 4.27 -4.70
CA LEU A 53 6.22 3.82 -3.30
C LEU A 53 6.38 5.00 -2.33
N ASP A 54 7.32 5.91 -2.62
CA ASP A 54 7.54 7.13 -1.86
C ASP A 54 6.30 8.03 -1.82
N LYS A 55 5.59 8.16 -2.95
CA LYS A 55 4.37 8.96 -3.05
C LYS A 55 3.18 8.31 -2.36
N VAL A 56 3.03 6.99 -2.46
CA VAL A 56 1.94 6.23 -1.82
C VAL A 56 1.98 6.39 -0.31
N LEU A 57 3.15 6.21 0.33
CA LEU A 57 3.30 6.29 1.79
C LEU A 57 3.70 7.69 2.29
N GLU A 58 3.73 8.68 1.41
CA GLU A 58 4.16 10.05 1.68
C GLU A 58 5.49 10.12 2.46
N SER A 59 6.52 9.41 1.99
CA SER A 59 7.91 9.55 2.49
C SER A 59 8.51 10.93 2.12
N GLY A 60 7.79 11.74 1.34
CA GLY A 60 8.00 13.18 1.22
C GLY A 60 9.44 13.56 0.84
N SER A 61 10.09 14.35 1.70
CA SER A 61 11.44 14.89 1.48
C SER A 61 12.55 13.85 1.64
N SER A 62 12.32 12.77 2.39
CA SER A 62 13.36 11.75 2.59
C SER A 62 13.55 10.90 1.35
N LYS A 63 12.47 10.64 0.59
CA LYS A 63 12.47 9.69 -0.53
C LYS A 63 13.06 8.35 -0.11
N TRP A 64 12.56 7.84 1.01
CA TRP A 64 13.10 6.68 1.72
C TRP A 64 13.26 5.45 0.81
N PHE A 65 12.28 5.14 -0.04
CA PHE A 65 12.37 3.99 -0.95
C PHE A 65 13.46 4.17 -2.01
N ALA A 66 13.63 5.39 -2.52
CA ALA A 66 14.70 5.69 -3.48
C ALA A 66 16.12 5.61 -2.87
N LYS A 67 16.26 5.94 -1.59
CA LYS A 67 17.55 5.96 -0.88
C LYS A 67 17.92 4.61 -0.26
N GLU A 68 17.01 4.05 0.52
CA GLU A 68 17.24 2.87 1.37
C GLU A 68 16.64 1.59 0.78
N GLY A 69 15.48 1.69 0.14
CA GLY A 69 14.68 0.52 -0.24
C GLY A 69 15.40 -0.45 -1.18
N PHE A 70 16.19 0.03 -2.13
CA PHE A 70 16.92 -0.86 -3.04
C PHE A 70 17.99 -1.70 -2.32
N GLN A 71 18.68 -1.14 -1.32
CA GLN A 71 19.68 -1.89 -0.57
C GLN A 71 19.03 -3.02 0.22
N LEU A 72 17.86 -2.76 0.80
CA LEU A 72 17.07 -3.76 1.51
C LEU A 72 16.55 -4.85 0.57
N LEU A 73 16.09 -4.49 -0.64
CA LEU A 73 15.73 -5.45 -1.68
C LEU A 73 16.91 -6.37 -2.04
N CYS A 74 18.12 -5.82 -2.16
CA CYS A 74 19.30 -6.63 -2.46
C CYS A 74 19.70 -7.57 -1.30
N ALA A 75 19.41 -7.19 -0.06
CA ALA A 75 19.68 -8.02 1.11
C ALA A 75 18.68 -9.19 1.24
N ASP A 76 17.47 -9.05 0.70
CA ASP A 76 16.45 -10.10 0.69
C ASP A 76 16.44 -10.85 -0.66
N ARG A 77 17.11 -12.00 -0.69
CA ARG A 77 17.20 -12.84 -1.90
C ARG A 77 15.84 -13.38 -2.36
N VAL A 78 14.87 -13.56 -1.46
CA VAL A 78 13.54 -14.04 -1.83
C VAL A 78 12.82 -12.94 -2.60
N GLN A 79 12.83 -11.71 -2.08
CA GLN A 79 12.19 -10.58 -2.74
C GLN A 79 12.89 -10.17 -4.04
N LEU A 80 14.22 -10.24 -4.06
CA LEU A 80 14.98 -10.06 -5.29
C LEU A 80 14.59 -11.09 -6.37
N GLY A 81 14.36 -12.34 -5.97
CA GLY A 81 13.84 -13.39 -6.84
C GLY A 81 12.44 -13.06 -7.38
N ASN A 82 11.54 -12.56 -6.54
CA ASN A 82 10.19 -12.14 -6.94
C ASN A 82 10.22 -11.03 -8.00
N VAL A 83 11.10 -10.03 -7.82
CA VAL A 83 11.32 -8.96 -8.80
C VAL A 83 11.86 -9.55 -10.11
N LEU A 84 12.87 -10.43 -10.07
CA LEU A 84 13.41 -11.07 -11.26
C LEU A 84 12.37 -11.88 -12.03
N ALA A 85 11.50 -12.62 -11.32
CA ALA A 85 10.41 -13.36 -11.93
C ALA A 85 9.43 -12.43 -12.64
N TYR A 86 9.08 -11.30 -12.02
CA TYR A 86 8.26 -10.26 -12.65
C TYR A 86 8.92 -9.68 -13.90
N LEU A 87 10.19 -9.30 -13.84
CA LEU A 87 10.91 -8.74 -14.99
C LEU A 87 11.02 -9.74 -16.14
N THR A 88 11.16 -11.02 -15.82
CA THR A 88 11.15 -12.10 -16.81
C THR A 88 9.77 -12.24 -17.47
N LEU A 89 8.68 -12.16 -16.69
CA LEU A 89 7.33 -12.14 -17.24
C LEU A 89 7.11 -10.92 -18.15
N VAL A 90 7.51 -9.72 -17.73
CA VAL A 90 7.41 -8.51 -18.55
C VAL A 90 8.18 -8.67 -19.86
N SER A 91 9.40 -9.21 -19.80
CA SER A 91 10.26 -9.38 -20.99
C SER A 91 9.72 -10.42 -21.98
N ASN A 92 9.04 -11.44 -21.47
CA ASN A 92 8.45 -12.52 -22.26
C ASN A 92 6.97 -12.28 -22.59
N HIS A 93 6.39 -11.16 -22.15
CA HIS A 93 4.98 -10.88 -22.36
C HIS A 93 4.74 -10.61 -23.85
N THR A 94 4.15 -11.59 -24.52
CA THR A 94 3.56 -11.42 -25.85
C THR A 94 2.06 -11.20 -25.64
N ASP A 95 1.48 -10.15 -26.23
CA ASP A 95 0.06 -9.74 -26.09
C ASP A 95 -0.93 -10.79 -26.63
N THR A 96 -0.96 -12.01 -26.08
CA THR A 96 -1.54 -13.16 -26.78
C THR A 96 -2.62 -13.91 -25.97
N SER A 97 -2.74 -13.72 -24.65
CA SER A 97 -3.86 -14.29 -23.88
C SER A 97 -4.26 -13.55 -22.59
N ASN A 98 -5.56 -13.64 -22.22
CA ASN A 98 -6.09 -13.10 -20.94
C ASN A 98 -5.45 -13.77 -19.70
N SER A 99 -5.04 -15.03 -19.80
CA SER A 99 -4.35 -15.75 -18.71
C SER A 99 -2.97 -15.17 -18.44
N ASP A 100 -2.28 -14.72 -19.49
CA ASP A 100 -0.95 -14.11 -19.37
C ASP A 100 -1.06 -12.71 -18.75
N ILE A 101 -2.09 -11.94 -19.12
CA ILE A 101 -2.41 -10.64 -18.50
C ILE A 101 -2.72 -10.82 -17.00
N ALA A 102 -3.57 -11.79 -16.65
CA ALA A 102 -3.90 -12.08 -15.25
C ALA A 102 -2.67 -12.51 -14.45
N THR A 103 -1.77 -13.29 -15.05
CA THR A 103 -0.52 -13.74 -14.43
C THR A 103 0.44 -12.56 -14.20
N LEU A 104 0.64 -11.72 -15.21
CA LEU A 104 1.49 -10.54 -15.11
C LEU A 104 0.99 -9.55 -14.05
N ALA A 105 -0.31 -9.22 -14.07
CA ALA A 105 -0.93 -8.31 -13.10
C ALA A 105 -0.90 -8.89 -11.68
N SER A 106 -1.02 -10.21 -11.52
CA SER A 106 -0.90 -10.84 -10.19
C SER A 106 0.53 -10.76 -9.66
N GLN A 107 1.53 -11.03 -10.50
CA GLN A 107 2.93 -10.95 -10.10
C GLN A 107 3.34 -9.49 -9.82
N GLU A 108 2.84 -8.54 -10.60
CA GLU A 108 3.08 -7.12 -10.37
C GLU A 108 2.52 -6.67 -9.01
N ALA A 109 1.31 -7.10 -8.65
CA ALA A 109 0.70 -6.81 -7.35
C ALA A 109 1.53 -7.38 -6.19
N ARG A 110 2.01 -8.62 -6.33
CA ARG A 110 2.88 -9.26 -5.33
C ARG A 110 4.19 -8.50 -5.16
N VAL A 111 4.86 -8.16 -6.26
CA VAL A 111 6.11 -7.38 -6.21
C VAL A 111 5.88 -6.00 -5.63
N THR A 112 4.85 -5.28 -6.08
CA THR A 112 4.55 -3.93 -5.59
C THR A 112 4.29 -3.93 -4.09
N TRP A 113 3.49 -4.88 -3.60
CA TRP A 113 3.21 -5.01 -2.18
C TRP A 113 4.46 -5.39 -1.38
N ALA A 114 5.24 -6.37 -1.85
CA ALA A 114 6.48 -6.76 -1.20
C ALA A 114 7.49 -5.60 -1.12
N LEU A 115 7.56 -4.75 -2.14
CA LEU A 115 8.40 -3.57 -2.12
C LEU A 115 7.90 -2.51 -1.12
N LEU A 116 6.59 -2.34 -0.96
CA LEU A 116 6.03 -1.50 0.11
C LEU A 116 6.44 -2.03 1.50
N GLU A 117 6.42 -3.35 1.68
CA GLU A 117 6.77 -4.01 2.95
C GLU A 117 8.25 -3.92 3.33
N LEU A 118 9.14 -3.44 2.46
CA LEU A 118 10.55 -3.21 2.81
C LEU A 118 10.73 -2.24 3.99
N CYS A 119 9.78 -1.34 4.20
CA CYS A 119 9.79 -0.43 5.36
C CYS A 119 9.31 -1.10 6.67
N VAL A 120 8.73 -2.30 6.60
CA VAL A 120 8.17 -3.03 7.74
C VAL A 120 9.25 -3.93 8.35
N ARG A 121 10.02 -3.38 9.28
CA ARG A 121 11.13 -4.09 9.96
C ARG A 121 10.83 -4.41 11.43
N PRO A 122 11.58 -5.32 12.06
CA PRO A 122 11.56 -5.50 13.51
C PRO A 122 11.98 -4.20 14.23
N GLU A 123 11.24 -3.85 15.29
CA GLU A 123 11.24 -2.54 15.97
C GLU A 123 12.61 -2.12 16.53
N ASP A 124 13.50 -3.07 16.81
CA ASP A 124 14.80 -2.80 17.46
C ASP A 124 15.87 -2.23 16.51
N SER A 125 15.54 -1.98 15.24
CA SER A 125 16.53 -1.67 14.19
C SER A 125 16.21 -0.46 13.31
N SER A 126 15.10 0.25 13.53
CA SER A 126 14.64 1.35 12.67
C SER A 126 14.70 2.72 13.33
N GLY A 127 14.96 3.75 12.51
CA GLY A 127 14.75 5.14 12.91
C GLY A 127 13.28 5.54 12.75
N GLU A 128 12.89 6.64 13.41
CA GLU A 128 11.51 7.15 13.50
C GLU A 128 10.77 7.21 12.15
N GLU A 129 11.46 7.62 11.09
CA GLU A 129 10.87 7.68 9.75
C GLU A 129 10.50 6.30 9.20
N THR A 130 11.34 5.30 9.42
CA THR A 130 11.07 3.93 8.97
C THR A 130 9.87 3.36 9.72
N ASP A 131 9.78 3.63 11.02
CA ASP A 131 8.63 3.19 11.83
C ASP A 131 7.33 3.86 11.37
N LYS A 132 7.39 5.15 11.03
CA LYS A 132 6.25 5.89 10.46
C LYS A 132 5.80 5.23 9.15
N LEU A 133 6.71 4.94 8.22
CA LEU A 133 6.38 4.28 6.96
C LEU A 133 5.81 2.87 7.20
N ALA A 134 6.37 2.12 8.14
CA ALA A 134 5.87 0.80 8.51
C ALA A 134 4.42 0.85 9.01
N ARG A 135 4.07 1.82 9.87
CA ARG A 135 2.70 2.03 10.35
C ARG A 135 1.74 2.36 9.20
N ARG A 136 2.13 3.28 8.31
CA ARG A 136 1.35 3.66 7.13
C ARG A 136 1.11 2.48 6.18
N CYS A 137 2.15 1.68 5.92
CA CYS A 137 2.07 0.46 5.10
C CYS A 137 1.11 -0.57 5.71
N ARG A 138 1.24 -0.84 7.02
CA ARG A 138 0.37 -1.76 7.75
C ARG A 138 -1.08 -1.27 7.80
N ALA A 139 -1.31 0.04 7.95
CA ALA A 139 -2.64 0.64 7.93
C ALA A 139 -3.33 0.47 6.57
N LEU A 140 -2.60 0.69 5.47
CA LEU A 140 -3.08 0.42 4.11
C LEU A 140 -3.45 -1.07 3.94
N GLY A 141 -2.61 -1.97 4.45
CA GLY A 141 -2.87 -3.42 4.39
C GLY A 141 -4.12 -3.83 5.17
N ALA A 142 -4.32 -3.25 6.35
CA ALA A 142 -5.52 -3.46 7.16
C ALA A 142 -6.79 -2.94 6.45
N LEU A 143 -6.73 -1.79 5.78
CA LEU A 143 -7.87 -1.28 4.99
C LEU A 143 -8.23 -2.22 3.82
N LEU A 144 -7.23 -2.70 3.07
CA LEU A 144 -7.45 -3.61 1.93
C LEU A 144 -8.03 -4.96 2.38
N THR A 145 -7.50 -5.50 3.47
CA THR A 145 -7.89 -6.83 3.96
C THR A 145 -9.13 -6.80 4.85
N GLY A 146 -9.45 -5.67 5.46
CA GLY A 146 -10.42 -5.55 6.55
C GLY A 146 -9.98 -6.27 7.82
N GLN A 147 -8.69 -6.57 7.98
CA GLN A 147 -8.15 -7.17 9.19
C GLN A 147 -7.82 -6.09 10.23
N PRO A 148 -8.02 -6.36 11.53
CA PRO A 148 -7.71 -5.39 12.57
C PRO A 148 -6.24 -5.02 12.55
N PHE A 149 -5.99 -3.72 12.40
CA PHE A 149 -4.68 -3.13 12.59
C PHE A 149 -4.38 -3.09 14.09
N SER A 150 -3.55 -4.04 14.55
CA SER A 150 -2.91 -3.91 15.85
C SER A 150 -1.64 -3.11 15.63
N SER A 151 -1.70 -1.79 15.85
CA SER A 151 -0.45 -1.07 16.11
C SER A 151 0.10 -1.65 17.40
N PRO A 152 1.33 -2.17 17.44
CA PRO A 152 2.08 -2.13 18.69
C PRO A 152 1.96 -0.70 19.18
N THR A 153 1.39 -0.56 20.36
CA THR A 153 1.10 0.69 21.06
C THR A 153 2.17 1.73 20.79
N THR A 154 1.74 2.96 20.48
CA THR A 154 2.44 4.23 20.72
C THR A 154 3.84 4.00 21.26
N SER A 155 4.84 4.03 20.38
CA SER A 155 6.24 3.91 20.79
C SER A 155 6.46 4.86 21.96
N LEU A 156 7.10 4.38 23.03
CA LEU A 156 7.45 5.14 24.22
C LEU A 156 8.23 6.43 23.85
N ALA A 157 8.77 6.52 22.63
CA ALA A 157 9.32 7.72 22.03
C ALA A 157 8.38 8.95 22.06
N ASP A 158 7.06 8.76 21.94
CA ASP A 158 6.08 9.86 22.03
C ASP A 158 6.03 10.50 23.44
N PHE A 159 6.55 9.82 24.47
CA PHE A 159 6.65 10.34 25.83
C PHE A 159 8.04 10.90 26.18
N VAL A 160 9.07 10.71 25.35
CA VAL A 160 10.46 11.05 25.70
C VAL A 160 10.97 12.33 25.01
N HIS A 161 10.32 12.82 23.95
CA HIS A 161 10.75 14.05 23.27
C HIS A 161 10.10 15.32 23.85
N GLN A 162 10.47 15.65 25.09
CA GLN A 162 10.22 16.98 25.67
C GLN A 162 11.50 17.79 25.91
N TYR A 163 12.67 17.31 25.51
CA TYR A 163 13.93 18.01 25.73
C TYR A 163 14.83 18.04 24.49
N GLU A 164 15.34 19.26 24.25
CA GLU A 164 16.35 19.69 23.29
C GLU A 164 15.86 19.89 21.84
N ALA A 165 15.37 21.11 21.60
CA ALA A 165 15.17 21.64 20.26
C ALA A 165 16.53 21.88 19.58
N ASP A 166 16.89 21.01 18.65
CA ASP A 166 17.91 21.29 17.64
C ASP A 166 17.51 22.58 16.86
N PRO A 167 18.46 23.37 16.34
CA PRO A 167 18.15 24.60 15.63
C PRO A 167 17.26 24.27 14.43
N GLU A 168 16.04 24.81 14.46
CA GLU A 168 14.98 24.51 13.51
C GLU A 168 15.51 24.72 12.07
N PRO A 169 15.47 23.69 11.20
CA PRO A 169 15.82 23.89 9.80
C PRO A 169 14.91 24.98 9.23
N LYS A 170 15.42 25.77 8.28
CA LYS A 170 14.68 26.85 7.58
C LYS A 170 13.60 26.29 6.65
N THR A 171 12.73 25.44 7.18
CA THR A 171 11.58 24.87 6.50
C THR A 171 10.53 25.96 6.38
N ARG A 172 10.06 26.22 5.17
CA ARG A 172 9.10 27.31 4.91
C ARG A 172 7.78 27.01 5.63
N ALA A 173 7.05 28.03 6.07
CA ALA A 173 5.77 27.86 6.77
C ALA A 173 4.77 26.96 5.99
N PHE A 174 4.78 27.07 4.65
CA PHE A 174 4.00 26.22 3.76
C PHE A 174 4.39 24.74 3.85
N GLU A 175 5.68 24.42 3.88
CA GLU A 175 6.18 23.04 3.98
C GLU A 175 5.81 22.42 5.33
N LYS A 176 5.93 23.19 6.42
CA LYS A 176 5.47 22.76 7.76
C LYS A 176 3.97 22.47 7.77
N GLN A 177 3.16 23.32 7.12
CA GLN A 177 1.72 23.10 7.00
C GLN A 177 1.40 21.85 6.15
N ALA A 178 2.10 21.64 5.04
CA ALA A 178 1.92 20.45 4.19
C ALA A 178 2.29 19.16 4.93
N MET A 179 3.39 19.15 5.68
CA MET A 179 3.79 18.03 6.54
C MET A 179 2.74 17.73 7.61
N LYS A 180 2.27 18.76 8.32
CA LYS A 180 1.22 18.59 9.32
C LYS A 180 -0.06 17.97 8.74
N ARG A 181 -0.48 18.43 7.56
CA ARG A 181 -1.66 17.87 6.87
C ARG A 181 -1.48 16.43 6.42
N SER A 182 -0.26 16.07 6.00
CA SER A 182 0.12 14.67 5.75
C SER A 182 -0.04 13.82 7.01
N ASP A 183 0.48 14.28 8.14
CA ASP A 183 0.40 13.54 9.39
C ASP A 183 -1.04 13.42 9.90
N ASP A 184 -1.84 14.50 9.81
CA ASP A 184 -3.25 14.49 10.18
C ASP A 184 -4.06 13.52 9.28
N PHE A 185 -3.76 13.48 7.97
CA PHE A 185 -4.36 12.52 7.04
C PHE A 185 -4.04 11.08 7.45
N TRP A 186 -2.76 10.76 7.67
CA TRP A 186 -2.34 9.40 8.02
C TRP A 186 -2.81 8.96 9.40
N LYS A 187 -2.92 9.87 10.38
CA LYS A 187 -3.55 9.56 11.68
C LYS A 187 -5.00 9.10 11.52
N LEU A 188 -5.77 9.71 10.62
CA LEU A 188 -7.14 9.27 10.33
C LEU A 188 -7.17 7.93 9.59
N VAL A 189 -6.23 7.68 8.67
CA VAL A 189 -6.07 6.37 8.00
C VAL A 189 -5.75 5.27 9.00
N GLU A 190 -4.78 5.49 9.88
CA GLU A 190 -4.40 4.55 10.96
C GLU A 190 -5.56 4.31 11.92
N THR A 191 -6.30 5.37 12.28
CA THR A 191 -7.51 5.25 13.10
C THR A 191 -8.58 4.42 12.38
N ALA A 192 -8.83 4.66 11.09
CA ALA A 192 -9.76 3.86 10.30
C ALA A 192 -9.35 2.39 10.23
N ALA A 193 -8.06 2.12 10.06
CA ALA A 193 -7.48 0.79 10.05
C ALA A 193 -7.63 0.07 11.40
N ALA A 194 -7.40 0.77 12.51
CA ALA A 194 -7.56 0.24 13.87
C ALA A 194 -9.03 -0.13 14.19
N ASN A 195 -9.98 0.58 13.56
CA ASN A 195 -11.41 0.32 13.71
C ASN A 195 -11.94 -0.81 12.78
N GLN A 196 -11.09 -1.43 11.96
CA GLN A 196 -11.45 -2.61 11.16
C GLN A 196 -11.64 -3.84 12.08
N HIS A 197 -12.83 -4.02 12.65
CA HIS A 197 -13.11 -5.17 13.52
C HIS A 197 -13.68 -6.36 12.71
N PRO A 198 -13.32 -7.63 13.00
CA PRO A 198 -13.86 -8.81 12.31
C PRO A 198 -15.39 -8.94 12.34
N ASN A 199 -16.03 -8.32 13.34
CA ASN A 199 -17.49 -8.29 13.52
C ASN A 199 -18.11 -6.91 13.17
N GLY A 200 -17.34 -5.95 12.63
CA GLY A 200 -17.67 -4.51 12.64
C GLY A 200 -17.97 -3.87 11.28
N HIS A 201 -18.58 -2.68 11.35
CA HIS A 201 -19.22 -1.88 10.28
C HIS A 201 -18.26 -1.26 9.22
N GLY A 202 -17.04 -1.79 9.05
CA GLY A 202 -16.05 -1.19 8.15
C GLY A 202 -15.57 0.19 8.60
N VAL A 203 -15.10 1.03 7.67
CA VAL A 203 -14.65 2.40 7.98
C VAL A 203 -15.83 3.28 8.45
N PRO A 204 -15.77 3.92 9.63
CA PRO A 204 -16.82 4.82 10.11
C PRO A 204 -17.00 6.07 9.24
N SER A 205 -18.25 6.47 8.99
CA SER A 205 -18.60 7.68 8.21
C SER A 205 -18.02 8.96 8.81
N ALA A 206 -17.95 9.06 10.14
CA ALA A 206 -17.34 10.20 10.82
C ALA A 206 -15.84 10.39 10.46
N ILE A 207 -15.11 9.29 10.21
CA ILE A 207 -13.71 9.37 9.76
C ILE A 207 -13.65 9.80 8.30
N LEU A 208 -14.54 9.29 7.45
CA LEU A 208 -14.64 9.69 6.04
C LEU A 208 -14.93 11.19 5.88
N SER A 209 -15.80 11.76 6.72
CA SER A 209 -16.06 13.21 6.72
C SER A 209 -14.85 14.04 7.14
N GLN A 210 -14.05 13.55 8.09
CA GLN A 210 -12.86 14.25 8.59
C GLN A 210 -11.66 14.17 7.64
N ILE A 211 -11.52 13.07 6.90
CA ILE A 211 -10.38 12.87 5.99
C ILE A 211 -10.56 13.59 4.64
N ARG A 212 -11.81 13.77 4.19
CA ARG A 212 -12.13 14.46 2.92
C ARG A 212 -11.49 15.85 2.75
N PRO A 213 -11.47 16.76 3.74
CA PRO A 213 -10.79 18.04 3.60
C PRO A 213 -9.25 17.91 3.56
N LEU A 214 -8.68 16.73 3.81
CA LEU A 214 -7.23 16.47 3.81
C LEU A 214 -6.75 15.79 2.51
N LEU A 215 -7.61 15.58 1.51
CA LEU A 215 -7.21 14.96 0.24
C LEU A 215 -6.22 15.83 -0.55
N ASP A 216 -6.30 17.16 -0.42
CA ASP A 216 -5.35 18.12 -1.02
C ASP A 216 -5.12 17.93 -2.53
N SER A 217 -6.09 17.35 -3.24
CA SER A 217 -5.98 16.95 -4.65
C SER A 217 -4.75 16.06 -4.93
N GLN A 218 -4.33 15.28 -3.93
CA GLN A 218 -3.23 14.35 -4.05
C GLN A 218 -3.76 12.96 -4.41
N GLU A 219 -3.35 12.47 -5.57
CA GLU A 219 -3.77 11.17 -6.13
C GLU A 219 -3.62 9.99 -5.15
N ASN A 220 -2.55 9.97 -4.34
CA ASN A 220 -2.37 8.91 -3.32
C ASN A 220 -3.46 8.97 -2.25
N ARG A 221 -3.83 10.18 -1.82
CA ARG A 221 -4.89 10.38 -0.84
C ARG A 221 -6.26 10.07 -1.41
N ASP A 222 -6.52 10.44 -2.67
CA ASP A 222 -7.76 10.07 -3.38
C ASP A 222 -7.90 8.56 -3.53
N THR A 223 -6.80 7.86 -3.81
CA THR A 223 -6.76 6.38 -3.89
C THR A 223 -7.03 5.74 -2.54
N ILE A 224 -6.34 6.17 -1.48
CA ILE A 224 -6.55 5.66 -0.11
C ILE A 224 -7.98 5.96 0.38
N TYR A 225 -8.49 7.16 0.12
CA TYR A 225 -9.87 7.53 0.46
C TYR A 225 -10.90 6.67 -0.29
N SER A 226 -10.66 6.38 -1.56
CA SER A 226 -11.51 5.48 -2.35
C SER A 226 -11.52 4.07 -1.77
N ILE A 227 -10.36 3.54 -1.34
CA ILE A 227 -10.25 2.27 -0.61
C ILE A 227 -11.07 2.31 0.68
N MET A 228 -10.97 3.39 1.45
CA MET A 228 -11.72 3.56 2.70
C MET A 228 -13.24 3.61 2.46
N LEU A 229 -13.69 4.30 1.39
CA LEU A 229 -15.10 4.36 1.00
C LEU A 229 -15.64 2.96 0.65
N LEU A 230 -14.92 2.19 -0.16
CA LEU A 230 -15.33 0.82 -0.49
C LEU A 230 -15.33 -0.09 0.74
N GLY A 231 -14.39 0.13 1.66
CA GLY A 231 -14.31 -0.57 2.95
C GLY A 231 -15.32 -0.10 4.00
N SER A 232 -16.10 0.95 3.76
CA SER A 232 -17.15 1.39 4.69
C SER A 232 -18.42 0.54 4.52
N ARG A 233 -18.95 -0.08 5.58
CA ARG A 233 -20.29 -0.70 5.51
C ARG A 233 -21.29 0.32 6.02
N ALA A 234 -21.98 1.00 5.11
CA ALA A 234 -23.05 1.92 5.50
C ALA A 234 -24.12 1.15 6.29
N ALA A 235 -24.36 1.56 7.53
CA ALA A 235 -25.56 1.18 8.26
C ALA A 235 -26.75 1.85 7.56
N GLY A 236 -27.31 1.16 6.56
CA GLY A 236 -28.26 1.71 5.61
C GLY A 236 -27.59 1.97 4.26
N HIS A 237 -27.90 1.11 3.28
CA HIS A 237 -27.33 1.12 1.90
C HIS A 237 -27.56 2.41 1.09
N SER A 238 -28.11 3.48 1.66
CA SER A 238 -28.62 4.64 0.92
C SER A 238 -27.68 5.84 0.87
N GLU A 239 -26.95 6.17 1.93
CA GLU A 239 -26.32 7.51 2.03
C GLU A 239 -24.97 7.62 1.29
N LEU A 240 -24.18 6.54 1.27
CA LEU A 240 -22.84 6.52 0.65
C LEU A 240 -22.79 5.73 -0.67
N SER A 241 -23.92 5.23 -1.17
CA SER A 241 -23.94 4.39 -2.38
C SER A 241 -23.34 5.12 -3.58
N SER A 242 -23.72 6.39 -3.79
CA SER A 242 -23.20 7.19 -4.91
C SER A 242 -21.71 7.52 -4.76
N GLU A 243 -21.25 7.84 -3.54
CA GLU A 243 -19.83 8.09 -3.28
C GLU A 243 -18.99 6.82 -3.45
N ARG A 244 -19.52 5.65 -3.07
CA ARG A 244 -18.88 4.35 -3.31
C ARG A 244 -18.81 4.00 -4.78
N ASP A 245 -19.87 4.26 -5.55
CA ASP A 245 -19.86 4.06 -7.01
C ASP A 245 -18.83 4.96 -7.69
N LEU A 246 -18.72 6.22 -7.25
CA LEU A 246 -17.70 7.15 -7.72
C LEU A 246 -16.28 6.69 -7.35
N ALA A 247 -16.07 6.21 -6.13
CA ALA A 247 -14.79 5.64 -5.68
C ALA A 247 -14.41 4.41 -6.50
N LYS A 248 -15.36 3.50 -6.75
CA LYS A 248 -15.16 2.32 -7.60
C LYS A 248 -14.73 2.73 -9.01
N ARG A 249 -15.49 3.63 -9.65
CA ARG A 249 -15.17 4.14 -11.00
C ARG A 249 -13.82 4.83 -11.03
N TYR A 250 -13.50 5.64 -10.02
CA TYR A 250 -12.19 6.27 -9.92
C TYR A 250 -11.08 5.21 -9.94
N LEU A 251 -11.16 4.19 -9.06
CA LEU A 251 -10.17 3.11 -9.02
C LEU A 251 -10.13 2.30 -10.32
N GLU A 252 -11.26 2.05 -10.99
CA GLU A 252 -11.31 1.42 -12.31
C GLU A 252 -10.52 2.24 -13.34
N THR A 253 -10.70 3.57 -13.37
CA THR A 253 -9.94 4.42 -14.29
C THR A 253 -8.44 4.45 -13.96
N GLN A 254 -8.07 4.45 -12.67
CA GLN A 254 -6.67 4.38 -12.26
C GLN A 254 -6.03 3.06 -12.70
N ALA A 255 -6.70 1.94 -12.44
CA ALA A 255 -6.26 0.60 -12.84
C ALA A 255 -6.21 0.40 -14.36
N SER A 256 -6.98 1.16 -15.14
CA SER A 256 -6.93 1.16 -16.61
C SER A 256 -5.86 2.09 -17.19
N GLY A 257 -4.89 2.54 -16.38
CA GLY A 257 -3.73 3.31 -16.85
C GLY A 257 -3.88 4.84 -16.79
N ARG A 258 -4.89 5.38 -16.09
CA ARG A 258 -4.98 6.84 -15.86
C ARG A 258 -4.12 7.33 -14.70
N ALA A 259 -3.60 6.42 -13.88
CA ALA A 259 -2.75 6.78 -12.76
C ALA A 259 -1.39 7.31 -13.21
N THR A 260 -0.79 8.19 -12.42
CA THR A 260 0.48 8.84 -12.77
C THR A 260 1.68 7.91 -12.77
N ASN A 261 1.58 6.73 -12.14
CA ASN A 261 2.63 5.71 -12.14
C ASN A 261 2.04 4.32 -11.90
N GLN A 262 2.87 3.31 -12.19
CA GLN A 262 2.47 1.91 -12.13
C GLN A 262 2.03 1.46 -10.73
N VAL A 263 2.66 1.95 -9.66
CA VAL A 263 2.29 1.58 -8.28
C VAL A 263 0.82 1.93 -7.99
N PHE A 264 0.33 3.09 -8.44
CA PHE A 264 -1.09 3.44 -8.27
C PHE A 264 -2.02 2.60 -9.16
N VAL A 265 -1.60 2.26 -10.39
CA VAL A 265 -2.35 1.32 -11.24
C VAL A 265 -2.53 0.00 -10.50
N THR A 266 -1.45 -0.55 -9.96
CA THR A 266 -1.42 -1.82 -9.26
C THR A 266 -2.23 -1.79 -7.96
N ILE A 267 -2.05 -0.78 -7.10
CA ILE A 267 -2.81 -0.64 -5.84
C ILE A 267 -4.30 -0.43 -6.12
N SER A 268 -4.67 0.32 -7.15
CA SER A 268 -6.08 0.49 -7.53
C SER A 268 -6.69 -0.83 -8.00
N GLY A 269 -5.95 -1.61 -8.79
CA GLY A 269 -6.35 -2.97 -9.16
C GLY A 269 -6.49 -3.89 -7.94
N MET A 270 -5.58 -3.80 -6.97
CA MET A 270 -5.70 -4.54 -5.70
C MET A 270 -6.96 -4.15 -4.93
N ALA A 271 -7.26 -2.85 -4.81
CA ALA A 271 -8.46 -2.36 -4.16
C ALA A 271 -9.74 -2.91 -4.81
N LEU A 272 -9.83 -2.86 -6.14
CA LEU A 272 -10.99 -3.40 -6.87
C LEU A 272 -11.17 -4.89 -6.62
N ARG A 273 -10.09 -5.67 -6.55
CA ARG A 273 -10.16 -7.10 -6.22
C ARG A 273 -10.55 -7.35 -4.78
N ALA A 274 -10.08 -6.52 -3.85
CA ALA A 274 -10.45 -6.64 -2.44
C ALA A 274 -11.96 -6.46 -2.25
N PHE A 275 -12.59 -5.53 -2.98
CA PHE A 275 -14.00 -5.18 -2.83
C PHE A 275 -14.86 -5.57 -4.05
N ALA A 276 -14.45 -6.60 -4.78
CA ALA A 276 -15.26 -7.17 -5.84
C ALA A 276 -16.47 -7.90 -5.22
N GLU A 277 -17.66 -7.32 -5.39
CA GLU A 277 -18.95 -7.96 -5.12
C GLU A 277 -19.43 -8.72 -6.38
#